data_AF-A0A9P3GTG0-F1
#
_entry.id   AF-A0A9P3GTG0-F1
#
_cell.length_a   1.000
_cell.length_b   1.000
_cell.length_c   1.000
_cell.angle_alpha   90.00
_cell.angle_beta   90.00
_cell.angle_gamma   90.00
#
_symmetry.space_group_name_H-M   'P 1'
#
loop_
_entity.id
_entity.type
_entity.pdbx_description
1 polymer ?
#
loop_
_entity_poly.entity_id
_entity_poly.type
_entity_poly.pdbx_seq_one_letter_code
_entity_poly.pdbx_strand_id
1 'polypeptide(L)'
;MDPRIFDKIDKFTSADKRSSLHLAAKQADIPFAYECIRIGTAIDYKDAHGITALLLACMAIRSTKAIKELLKVTGRPPPDSPAGRALSDQFLDDEASRLLRIATLLVEQHADVNVSADNETPLGVAAEAACRPLVELLLRHGARPIAVGKPGAPLFRSANQRSRYNALVRTTQASVPRPARPCPCWSGALLADCHAARAQPYPPSFLCRCGRSLTYERCCMRREFRMEEQWCAEDDWLQPVEVRRVPLPATDDAFRAGLTKNRQMLAAGAQVPGYLESLQDKMAGFWQAMFRDMPPDIMDPAFLYALGQVDFAPRLWGRGLSKVEAKKRMDEWNAAVDKYIALGTDERDRFTIELMSKIGMNGGALHKECDLCFKVENRDFVGKLKCCSSCKIIVYCSSECQVADWPRHKAECKTKSRKEQELKAQNVMEYVVNEQTREAAEMDVDELAAALQASRMLPG
;
A
#
# COMPACT_ATOMS: atom_id res chain seq x y z
N MET A 1 31.39 -24.30 6.11
CA MET A 1 29.91 -24.37 6.22
C MET A 1 29.49 -25.79 5.85
N ASP A 2 28.70 -26.46 6.68
CA ASP A 2 28.45 -27.92 6.60
C ASP A 2 27.52 -28.26 5.41
N PRO A 3 27.94 -29.11 4.46
CA PRO A 3 27.12 -29.53 3.32
C PRO A 3 25.85 -30.31 3.70
N ARG A 4 25.72 -30.80 4.94
CA ARG A 4 24.52 -31.50 5.45
C ARG A 4 23.26 -30.62 5.56
N ILE A 5 23.40 -29.29 5.40
CA ILE A 5 22.26 -28.36 5.42
C ILE A 5 21.52 -28.37 4.08
N PHE A 6 22.23 -28.51 2.95
CA PHE A 6 21.62 -28.42 1.61
C PHE A 6 20.79 -29.64 1.22
N ASP A 7 21.15 -30.84 1.67
CA ASP A 7 20.40 -32.06 1.37
C ASP A 7 19.04 -32.14 2.11
N LYS A 8 18.80 -31.25 3.07
CA LYS A 8 17.53 -31.12 3.80
C LYS A 8 16.67 -29.94 3.35
N ILE A 9 17.17 -29.10 2.45
CA ILE A 9 16.34 -28.06 1.83
C ILE A 9 15.55 -28.77 0.73
N ASP A 10 14.32 -29.16 1.07
CA ASP A 10 13.31 -29.53 0.08
C ASP A 10 13.37 -28.54 -1.08
N LYS A 11 13.73 -29.02 -2.27
CA LYS A 11 13.87 -28.17 -3.44
C LYS A 11 12.47 -27.82 -3.91
N PHE A 12 11.93 -26.70 -3.44
CA PHE A 12 10.74 -26.09 -4.01
C PHE A 12 11.08 -25.64 -5.43
N THR A 13 10.81 -26.52 -6.39
CA THR A 13 11.07 -26.20 -7.78
C THR A 13 9.91 -25.39 -8.33
N SER A 14 10.18 -24.56 -9.34
CA SER A 14 9.12 -23.86 -10.07
C SER A 14 8.11 -24.83 -10.70
N ALA A 15 8.52 -26.08 -10.97
CA ALA A 15 7.67 -27.12 -11.51
C ALA A 15 6.57 -27.59 -10.55
N ASP A 16 6.82 -27.54 -9.23
CA ASP A 16 5.84 -27.99 -8.22
C ASP A 16 4.65 -27.02 -8.08
N LYS A 17 4.79 -25.78 -8.59
CA LYS A 17 3.79 -24.71 -8.48
C LYS A 17 3.27 -24.55 -7.04
N ARG A 18 4.13 -24.57 -6.02
CA ARG A 18 3.70 -24.41 -4.62
C ARG A 18 3.76 -22.95 -4.16
N SER A 19 2.76 -22.52 -3.39
CA SER A 19 2.76 -21.21 -2.70
C SER A 19 3.44 -21.27 -1.33
N SER A 20 3.72 -20.12 -0.73
CA SER A 20 4.27 -20.02 0.63
C SER A 20 3.40 -20.72 1.70
N LEU A 21 2.08 -20.78 1.49
CA LEU A 21 1.17 -21.53 2.37
C LEU A 21 1.37 -23.05 2.29
N HIS A 22 1.74 -23.60 1.13
CA HIS A 22 2.10 -25.02 1.03
C HIS A 22 3.37 -25.31 1.83
N LEU A 23 4.35 -24.40 1.79
CA LEU A 23 5.57 -24.51 2.58
C LEU A 23 5.27 -24.45 4.09
N ALA A 24 4.44 -23.49 4.52
CA ALA A 24 4.01 -23.39 5.91
C ALA A 24 3.31 -24.67 6.39
N ALA A 25 2.36 -25.19 5.60
CA ALA A 25 1.69 -26.45 5.90
C ALA A 25 2.66 -27.64 5.95
N LYS A 26 3.57 -27.76 4.98
CA LYS A 26 4.56 -28.86 4.92
C LYS A 26 5.51 -28.86 6.11
N GLN A 27 5.91 -27.69 6.60
CA GLN A 27 6.84 -27.54 7.72
C GLN A 27 6.16 -27.47 9.09
N ALA A 28 4.82 -27.49 9.10
CA ALA A 28 4.02 -27.22 10.30
C ALA A 28 4.42 -25.89 10.99
N ASP A 29 4.77 -24.88 10.18
CA ASP A 29 5.21 -23.56 10.65
C ASP A 29 4.00 -22.62 10.80
N ILE A 30 3.53 -22.51 12.05
CA ILE A 30 2.37 -21.68 12.39
C ILE A 30 2.67 -20.18 12.17
N PRO A 31 3.75 -19.58 12.72
CA PRO A 31 4.06 -18.17 12.46
C PRO A 31 4.14 -17.83 10.97
N PHE A 32 4.75 -18.69 10.16
CA PHE A 32 4.86 -18.45 8.73
C PHE A 32 3.50 -18.53 8.03
N ALA A 33 2.61 -19.44 8.44
CA ALA A 33 1.23 -19.47 7.92
C ALA A 33 0.47 -18.17 8.21
N TYR A 34 0.59 -17.63 9.43
CA TYR A 34 -0.01 -16.34 9.80
C TYR A 34 0.48 -15.19 8.93
N GLU A 35 1.78 -15.12 8.68
CA GLU A 35 2.38 -14.09 7.83
C GLU A 35 1.92 -14.24 6.37
N CYS A 36 1.94 -15.46 5.83
CA CYS A 36 1.51 -15.75 4.45
C CYS A 36 0.08 -15.28 4.17
N ILE A 37 -0.86 -15.52 5.10
CA ILE A 37 -2.25 -15.05 4.97
C ILE A 37 -2.31 -13.53 5.05
N ARG A 38 -1.59 -12.92 6.00
CA ARG A 38 -1.62 -11.46 6.19
C ARG A 38 -1.07 -10.68 4.99
N ILE A 39 -0.05 -11.21 4.31
CA ILE A 39 0.53 -10.60 3.10
C ILE A 39 -0.24 -10.93 1.81
N GLY A 40 -1.36 -11.67 1.91
CA GLY A 40 -2.22 -11.96 0.76
C GLY A 40 -1.78 -13.11 -0.12
N THR A 41 -1.14 -14.15 0.44
CA THR A 41 -0.95 -15.40 -0.30
C THR A 41 -2.32 -16.00 -0.61
N ALA A 42 -2.62 -16.26 -1.89
CA ALA A 42 -3.87 -16.88 -2.30
C ALA A 42 -4.12 -18.20 -1.55
N ILE A 43 -5.18 -18.23 -0.75
CA ILE A 43 -5.43 -19.28 0.24
C ILE A 43 -5.75 -20.64 -0.40
N ASP A 44 -6.46 -20.61 -1.53
CA ASP A 44 -6.88 -21.78 -2.32
C ASP A 44 -6.00 -22.01 -3.56
N TYR A 45 -4.79 -21.44 -3.58
CA TYR A 45 -3.84 -21.70 -4.64
C TYR A 45 -3.56 -23.21 -4.74
N LYS A 46 -3.56 -23.75 -5.96
CA LYS A 46 -3.38 -25.17 -6.23
C LYS A 46 -1.97 -25.43 -6.75
N ASP A 47 -1.32 -26.43 -6.19
CA ASP A 47 -0.03 -26.90 -6.68
C ASP A 47 -0.16 -27.69 -8.00
N ALA A 48 0.96 -28.19 -8.52
CA ALA A 48 0.98 -28.92 -9.80
C ALA A 48 0.08 -30.17 -9.81
N HIS A 49 -0.29 -30.71 -8.63
CA HIS A 49 -1.17 -31.85 -8.46
C HIS A 49 -2.61 -31.43 -8.12
N GLY A 50 -2.91 -30.12 -8.13
CA GLY A 50 -4.23 -29.61 -7.74
C GLY A 50 -4.43 -29.51 -6.22
N ILE A 51 -3.40 -29.77 -5.42
CA ILE A 51 -3.48 -29.79 -3.95
C ILE A 51 -3.44 -28.35 -3.43
N THR A 52 -4.28 -28.01 -2.47
CA THR A 52 -4.23 -26.73 -1.73
C THR A 52 -3.45 -26.90 -0.42
N ALA A 53 -3.06 -25.79 0.21
CA ALA A 53 -2.41 -25.83 1.52
C ALA A 53 -3.26 -26.54 2.59
N LEU A 54 -4.59 -26.39 2.53
CA LEU A 54 -5.52 -27.07 3.45
C LEU A 54 -5.50 -28.59 3.23
N LEU A 55 -5.61 -29.03 1.98
CA LEU A 55 -5.57 -30.46 1.67
C LEU A 55 -4.21 -31.07 2.03
N LEU A 56 -3.10 -30.37 1.75
CA LEU A 56 -1.76 -30.79 2.15
C LEU A 56 -1.62 -30.96 3.67
N ALA A 57 -2.12 -30.00 4.46
CA ALA A 57 -2.12 -30.11 5.91
C ALA A 57 -2.93 -31.32 6.38
N CYS A 58 -4.09 -31.60 5.77
CA CYS A 58 -4.90 -32.78 6.08
C CYS A 58 -4.15 -34.08 5.76
N MET A 59 -3.46 -34.17 4.61
CA MET A 59 -2.67 -35.35 4.21
C MET A 59 -1.49 -35.59 5.15
N ALA A 60 -0.83 -34.51 5.59
CA ALA A 60 0.25 -34.58 6.58
C ALA A 60 -0.28 -35.11 7.93
N ILE A 61 -1.39 -34.54 8.43
CA ILE A 61 -2.11 -35.00 9.63
C ILE A 61 -2.42 -36.50 9.55
N ARG A 62 -2.98 -36.99 8.42
CA ARG A 62 -3.27 -38.42 8.19
C ARG A 62 -2.03 -39.31 8.29
N SER A 63 -0.87 -38.78 7.92
CA SER A 63 0.42 -39.48 7.89
C SER A 63 1.17 -39.43 9.24
N THR A 64 0.83 -38.50 10.13
CA THR A 64 1.45 -38.39 11.46
C THR A 64 1.02 -39.55 12.38
N LYS A 65 1.98 -40.14 13.10
CA LYS A 65 1.69 -41.17 14.13
C LYS A 65 1.16 -40.56 15.44
N ALA A 66 1.46 -39.29 15.71
CA ALA A 66 1.24 -38.61 16.98
C ALA A 66 -0.25 -38.37 17.34
N ILE A 67 -1.14 -38.19 16.37
CA ILE A 67 -2.59 -37.96 16.60
C ILE A 67 -3.25 -39.13 17.34
N LYS A 68 -2.74 -40.36 17.15
CA LYS A 68 -3.26 -41.56 17.81
C LYS A 68 -3.02 -41.55 19.33
N GLU A 69 -1.98 -40.86 19.81
CA GLU A 69 -1.67 -40.73 21.23
C GLU A 69 -2.27 -39.45 21.84
N LEU A 70 -2.28 -38.34 21.10
CA LEU A 70 -2.86 -37.06 21.55
C LEU A 70 -4.38 -37.14 21.83
N LEU A 71 -5.13 -37.88 20.99
CA LEU A 71 -6.58 -38.10 21.15
C LEU A 71 -6.95 -38.98 22.36
N LYS A 72 -5.98 -39.60 23.05
CA LYS A 72 -6.22 -40.32 24.30
C LYS A 72 -6.25 -39.39 25.52
N VAL A 73 -5.69 -38.17 25.41
CA VAL A 73 -5.36 -37.34 26.59
C VAL A 73 -6.28 -36.14 26.78
N THR A 74 -6.99 -35.63 25.76
CA THR A 74 -7.76 -34.39 25.91
C THR A 74 -9.28 -34.57 25.75
N GLY A 75 -10.00 -34.37 26.86
CA GLY A 75 -11.43 -34.08 26.87
C GLY A 75 -11.71 -32.75 26.16
N ARG A 76 -12.82 -32.74 25.40
CA ARG A 76 -13.44 -31.62 24.67
C ARG A 76 -12.98 -30.20 25.07
N PRO A 77 -12.52 -29.35 24.12
CA PRO A 77 -12.67 -27.91 24.28
C PRO A 77 -14.14 -27.51 24.01
N PRO A 78 -14.69 -26.52 24.74
CA PRO A 78 -16.06 -26.06 24.55
C PRO A 78 -16.20 -25.21 23.28
N PRO A 79 -17.39 -25.23 22.64
CA PRO A 79 -17.63 -24.61 21.33
C PRO A 79 -17.67 -23.07 21.32
N ASP A 80 -17.67 -22.41 22.49
CA ASP A 80 -18.00 -20.97 22.61
C ASP A 80 -16.87 -20.11 23.20
N SER A 81 -15.60 -20.50 23.05
CA SER A 81 -14.48 -19.64 23.47
C SER A 81 -14.28 -18.50 22.45
N PRO A 82 -14.33 -17.21 22.87
CA PRO A 82 -14.06 -16.09 21.99
C PRO A 82 -12.64 -16.20 21.45
N ALA A 83 -12.51 -16.28 20.12
CA ALA A 83 -11.24 -16.24 19.41
C ALA A 83 -10.44 -15.00 19.82
N GLY A 84 -9.41 -15.16 20.66
CA GLY A 84 -8.54 -14.02 20.96
C GLY A 84 -7.51 -14.15 22.08
N ARG A 85 -7.72 -14.93 23.15
CA ARG A 85 -6.74 -15.00 24.24
C ARG A 85 -6.65 -16.40 24.84
N ALA A 86 -5.41 -16.90 24.88
CA ALA A 86 -4.98 -18.24 25.31
C ALA A 86 -5.02 -19.31 24.21
N LEU A 87 -4.17 -19.15 23.19
CA LEU A 87 -3.25 -20.25 22.89
C LEU A 87 -2.43 -20.42 24.19
N SER A 88 -2.93 -21.21 25.14
CA SER A 88 -2.11 -21.62 26.27
C SER A 88 -0.88 -22.31 25.69
N ASP A 89 0.28 -22.01 26.25
CA ASP A 89 1.61 -22.57 25.98
C ASP A 89 1.71 -24.12 26.02
N GLN A 90 0.58 -24.84 26.03
CA GLN A 90 0.45 -26.26 26.33
C GLN A 90 0.05 -27.12 25.11
N PHE A 91 0.09 -26.60 23.88
CA PHE A 91 -0.34 -27.33 22.66
C PHE A 91 0.64 -27.29 21.46
N LEU A 92 1.90 -26.89 21.64
CA LEU A 92 2.86 -26.70 20.53
C LEU A 92 3.96 -27.78 20.41
N ASP A 93 3.95 -28.81 21.26
CA ASP A 93 5.09 -29.72 21.40
C ASP A 93 5.26 -30.71 20.22
N ASP A 94 4.18 -31.05 19.50
CA ASP A 94 4.23 -32.04 18.41
C ASP A 94 3.73 -31.51 17.06
N GLU A 95 4.26 -32.09 15.98
CA GLU A 95 3.99 -31.70 14.59
C GLU A 95 2.51 -31.77 14.22
N ALA A 96 1.77 -32.76 14.75
CA ALA A 96 0.38 -32.93 14.39
C ALA A 96 -0.52 -31.83 15.00
N SER A 97 -0.22 -31.39 16.23
CA SER A 97 -0.88 -30.25 16.85
C SER A 97 -0.65 -28.96 16.04
N ARG A 98 0.57 -28.76 15.54
CA ARG A 98 0.89 -27.62 14.68
C ARG A 98 0.19 -27.66 13.33
N LEU A 99 0.15 -28.83 12.68
CA LEU A 99 -0.60 -29.04 11.44
C LEU A 99 -2.11 -28.81 11.63
N LEU A 100 -2.67 -29.30 12.74
CA LEU A 100 -4.07 -29.05 13.08
C LEU A 100 -4.33 -27.55 13.25
N ARG A 101 -3.42 -26.81 13.91
CA ARG A 101 -3.55 -25.36 14.03
C ARG A 101 -3.52 -24.65 12.68
N ILE A 102 -2.64 -25.06 11.76
CA ILE A 102 -2.59 -24.51 10.40
C ILE A 102 -3.88 -24.83 9.62
N ALA A 103 -4.36 -26.08 9.68
CA ALA A 103 -5.62 -26.46 9.03
C ALA A 103 -6.80 -25.64 9.58
N THR A 104 -6.89 -25.45 10.90
CA THR A 104 -7.89 -24.60 11.54
C THR A 104 -7.79 -23.16 11.05
N LEU A 105 -6.58 -22.59 11.03
CA LEU A 105 -6.34 -21.23 10.55
C LEU A 105 -6.83 -21.05 9.11
N LEU A 106 -6.52 -21.98 8.21
CA LEU A 106 -6.95 -21.91 6.81
C LEU A 106 -8.50 -21.97 6.69
N VAL A 107 -9.16 -22.85 7.44
CA VAL A 107 -10.62 -22.98 7.42
C VAL A 107 -11.32 -21.74 8.00
N GLU A 108 -10.80 -21.18 9.10
CA GLU A 108 -11.26 -19.93 9.72
C GLU A 108 -11.07 -18.73 8.79
N GLN A 109 -9.99 -18.73 8.01
CA GLN A 109 -9.71 -17.74 6.96
C GLN A 109 -10.42 -18.02 5.64
N HIS A 110 -11.47 -18.85 5.70
CA HIS A 110 -12.41 -19.10 4.61
C HIS A 110 -11.87 -19.86 3.40
N ALA A 111 -10.76 -20.61 3.52
CA ALA A 111 -10.33 -21.56 2.48
C ALA A 111 -11.46 -22.48 2.01
N ASP A 112 -11.53 -22.82 0.72
CA ASP A 112 -12.52 -23.74 0.20
C ASP A 112 -12.26 -25.16 0.71
N VAL A 113 -13.14 -25.59 1.61
CA VAL A 113 -13.08 -26.89 2.31
C VAL A 113 -13.45 -28.07 1.40
N ASN A 114 -13.91 -27.83 0.17
CA ASN A 114 -14.36 -28.85 -0.76
C ASN A 114 -13.40 -29.08 -1.94
N VAL A 115 -12.27 -28.37 -2.02
CA VAL A 115 -11.28 -28.59 -3.07
C VAL A 115 -10.70 -30.00 -2.97
N SER A 116 -10.79 -30.77 -4.06
CA SER A 116 -10.29 -32.14 -4.13
C SER A 116 -9.12 -32.30 -5.10
N ALA A 117 -8.19 -33.21 -4.78
CA ALA A 117 -7.12 -33.65 -5.68
C ALA A 117 -6.99 -35.18 -5.59
N ASP A 118 -6.82 -35.89 -6.71
CA ASP A 118 -6.72 -37.36 -6.77
C ASP A 118 -7.85 -38.11 -6.02
N ASN A 119 -9.08 -37.57 -6.09
CA ASN A 119 -10.25 -38.01 -5.32
C ASN A 119 -10.14 -37.83 -3.79
N GLU A 120 -9.07 -37.26 -3.25
CA GLU A 120 -9.00 -36.89 -1.84
C GLU A 120 -9.68 -35.54 -1.60
N THR A 121 -10.44 -35.44 -0.51
CA THR A 121 -11.05 -34.19 -0.02
C THR A 121 -10.53 -33.89 1.38
N PRO A 122 -10.47 -32.63 1.83
CA PRO A 122 -10.10 -32.29 3.20
C PRO A 122 -10.92 -33.06 4.24
N LEU A 123 -12.24 -33.14 4.04
CA LEU A 123 -13.16 -33.88 4.91
C LEU A 123 -12.89 -35.39 4.92
N GLY A 124 -12.64 -35.99 3.75
CA GLY A 124 -12.31 -37.40 3.62
C GLY A 124 -11.01 -37.73 4.34
N VAL A 125 -9.93 -37.00 4.05
CA VAL A 125 -8.61 -37.20 4.64
C VAL A 125 -8.64 -37.00 6.16
N ALA A 126 -9.35 -35.98 6.66
CA ALA A 126 -9.52 -35.75 8.10
C ALA A 126 -10.29 -36.90 8.79
N ALA A 127 -11.27 -37.49 8.11
CA ALA A 127 -12.04 -38.63 8.62
C ALA A 127 -11.18 -39.91 8.70
N GLU A 128 -10.32 -40.16 7.71
CA GLU A 128 -9.35 -41.26 7.71
C GLU A 128 -8.31 -41.13 8.83
N ALA A 129 -7.86 -39.90 9.08
CA ALA A 129 -6.99 -39.55 10.20
C ALA A 129 -7.67 -39.72 11.58
N ALA A 130 -9.00 -39.92 11.61
CA ALA A 130 -9.82 -39.91 12.82
C ALA A 130 -9.68 -38.60 13.64
N CYS A 131 -9.37 -37.48 12.96
CA CYS A 131 -9.22 -36.17 13.59
C CYS A 131 -10.59 -35.52 13.77
N ARG A 132 -11.30 -35.91 14.85
CA ARG A 132 -12.65 -35.41 15.14
C ARG A 132 -12.76 -33.87 15.14
N PRO A 133 -11.84 -33.11 15.77
CA PRO A 133 -11.94 -31.65 15.78
C PRO A 133 -11.93 -31.04 14.37
N LEU A 134 -11.05 -31.55 13.50
CA LEU A 134 -10.95 -31.06 12.12
C LEU A 134 -12.17 -31.45 11.28
N VAL A 135 -12.69 -32.67 11.45
CA VAL A 135 -13.93 -33.09 10.76
C VAL A 135 -15.11 -32.21 11.17
N GLU A 136 -15.27 -31.93 12.47
CA GLU A 136 -16.34 -31.06 12.96
C GLU A 136 -16.21 -29.62 12.44
N LEU A 137 -15.00 -29.07 12.44
CA LEU A 137 -14.71 -27.74 11.89
C LEU A 137 -15.04 -27.66 10.39
N LEU A 138 -14.57 -28.63 9.59
CA LEU A 138 -14.83 -28.68 8.15
C LEU A 138 -16.34 -28.75 7.85
N LEU A 139 -17.09 -29.58 8.59
CA LEU A 139 -18.55 -29.67 8.44
C LEU A 139 -19.25 -28.35 8.78
N ARG A 140 -18.88 -27.70 9.88
CA ARG A 140 -19.43 -26.38 10.27
C ARG A 140 -19.16 -25.30 9.21
N HIS A 141 -18.03 -25.40 8.50
CA HIS A 141 -17.65 -24.49 7.41
C HIS A 141 -18.15 -24.93 6.02
N GLY A 142 -19.05 -25.92 5.94
CA GLY A 142 -19.75 -26.27 4.69
C GLY A 142 -19.09 -27.38 3.86
N ALA A 143 -18.25 -28.23 4.48
CA ALA A 143 -17.72 -29.41 3.80
C ALA A 143 -18.83 -30.42 3.49
N ARG A 144 -18.82 -30.96 2.27
CA ARG A 144 -19.87 -31.86 1.76
C ARG A 144 -19.46 -33.33 1.95
N PRO A 145 -20.16 -34.11 2.80
CA PRO A 145 -19.87 -35.52 2.97
C PRO A 145 -20.12 -36.32 1.69
N ILE A 146 -19.16 -37.18 1.32
CA ILE A 146 -19.31 -38.13 0.21
C ILE A 146 -19.78 -39.48 0.77
N ALA A 147 -20.81 -40.05 0.15
CA ALA A 147 -21.37 -41.33 0.58
C ALA A 147 -20.34 -42.47 0.46
N VAL A 148 -20.27 -43.31 1.50
CA VAL A 148 -19.34 -44.46 1.55
C VAL A 148 -19.50 -45.35 0.33
N GLY A 149 -18.38 -45.71 -0.31
CA GLY A 149 -18.33 -46.54 -1.51
C GLY A 149 -18.35 -45.77 -2.83
N LYS A 150 -18.56 -44.44 -2.80
CA LYS A 150 -18.34 -43.59 -3.97
C LYS A 150 -16.86 -43.20 -4.10
N PRO A 151 -16.35 -42.90 -5.31
CA PRO A 151 -15.03 -42.30 -5.49
C PRO A 151 -14.86 -41.07 -4.61
N GLY A 152 -13.75 -41.03 -3.86
CA GLY A 152 -13.40 -39.96 -2.92
C GLY A 152 -14.09 -39.98 -1.56
N ALA A 153 -14.88 -41.02 -1.26
CA ALA A 153 -15.36 -41.25 0.09
C ALA A 153 -14.21 -41.69 1.03
N PRO A 154 -14.21 -41.28 2.30
CA PRO A 154 -13.18 -41.69 3.26
C PRO A 154 -13.08 -43.21 3.44
N LEU A 155 -11.85 -43.71 3.53
CA LEU A 155 -11.53 -45.11 3.79
C LEU A 155 -11.38 -45.39 5.29
N PHE A 156 -12.36 -46.09 5.87
CA PHE A 156 -12.37 -46.39 7.30
C PHE A 156 -11.60 -47.68 7.62
N ARG A 157 -10.74 -47.63 8.66
CA ARG A 157 -9.99 -48.81 9.14
C ARG A 157 -10.85 -49.77 9.97
N SER A 158 -12.00 -49.32 10.46
CA SER A 158 -12.93 -50.14 11.26
C SER A 158 -14.38 -49.67 11.13
N ALA A 159 -15.32 -50.59 11.40
CA ALA A 159 -16.75 -50.28 11.45
C ALA A 159 -17.07 -49.20 12.50
N ASN A 160 -16.37 -49.21 13.64
CA ASN A 160 -16.53 -48.20 14.70
C ASN A 160 -16.14 -46.79 14.22
N GLN A 161 -15.04 -46.66 13.47
CA GLN A 161 -14.63 -45.37 12.90
C GLN A 161 -15.70 -44.83 11.92
N ARG A 162 -16.22 -45.70 11.05
CA ARG A 162 -17.32 -45.36 10.12
C ARG A 162 -18.57 -44.91 10.87
N SER A 163 -18.98 -45.64 11.90
CA SER A 163 -20.17 -45.28 12.70
C SER A 163 -20.02 -43.94 13.40
N ARG A 164 -18.84 -43.64 13.96
CA ARG A 164 -18.54 -42.34 14.60
C ARG A 164 -18.58 -41.18 13.61
N TYR A 165 -18.00 -41.36 12.43
CA TYR A 165 -18.06 -40.35 11.36
C TYR A 165 -19.51 -40.09 10.91
N ASN A 166 -20.27 -41.15 10.64
CA ASN A 166 -21.67 -41.03 10.22
C ASN A 166 -22.53 -40.35 11.30
N ALA A 167 -22.30 -40.65 12.57
CA ALA A 167 -22.96 -39.96 13.67
C ALA A 167 -22.62 -38.47 13.66
N LEU A 168 -21.34 -38.11 13.50
CA LEU A 168 -20.90 -36.71 13.45
C LEU A 168 -21.53 -35.96 12.27
N VAL A 169 -21.54 -36.55 11.07
CA VAL A 169 -22.19 -35.97 9.88
C VAL A 169 -23.69 -35.73 10.10
N ARG A 170 -24.37 -36.62 10.83
CA ARG A 170 -25.80 -36.45 11.15
C ARG A 170 -26.05 -35.36 12.20
N THR A 171 -25.15 -35.23 13.18
CA THR A 171 -25.32 -34.30 14.31
C THR A 171 -24.76 -32.91 14.05
N THR A 172 -23.76 -32.78 13.19
CA THR A 172 -23.07 -31.51 12.91
C THR A 172 -23.68 -30.90 11.66
N GLN A 173 -24.51 -29.88 11.86
CA GLN A 173 -25.05 -29.09 10.77
C GLN A 173 -24.02 -28.07 10.29
N ALA A 174 -24.00 -27.81 8.98
CA ALA A 174 -23.25 -26.69 8.44
C ALA A 174 -23.82 -25.39 9.02
N SER A 175 -22.94 -24.47 9.42
CA SER A 175 -23.40 -23.15 9.83
C SER A 175 -23.87 -22.39 8.60
N VAL A 176 -25.09 -21.85 8.65
CA VAL A 176 -25.66 -21.00 7.61
C VAL A 176 -26.08 -19.68 8.27
N PRO A 177 -25.36 -18.57 8.04
CA PRO A 177 -24.17 -18.44 7.19
C PRO A 177 -22.92 -19.14 7.75
N ARG A 178 -21.91 -19.36 6.89
CA ARG A 178 -20.59 -19.89 7.27
C ARG A 178 -20.05 -19.08 8.46
N PRO A 179 -19.36 -19.69 9.44
CA PRO A 179 -18.89 -18.96 10.61
C PRO A 179 -18.03 -17.76 10.21
N ALA A 180 -18.21 -16.63 10.90
CA ALA A 180 -17.59 -15.36 10.54
C ALA A 180 -16.06 -15.46 10.51
N ARG A 181 -15.44 -14.80 9.52
CA ARG A 181 -13.99 -14.80 9.33
C ARG A 181 -13.31 -13.93 10.40
N PRO A 182 -12.35 -14.46 11.18
CA PRO A 182 -11.49 -13.63 12.02
C PRO A 182 -10.65 -12.70 11.15
N CYS A 183 -10.41 -11.47 11.61
CA CYS A 183 -9.62 -10.52 10.82
C CYS A 183 -8.15 -11.00 10.69
N PRO A 184 -7.56 -11.02 9.48
CA PRO A 184 -6.15 -11.38 9.27
C PRO A 184 -5.14 -10.39 9.84
N CYS A 185 -5.59 -9.41 10.63
CA CYS A 185 -4.72 -8.58 11.48
C CYS A 185 -4.45 -9.19 12.85
N TRP A 186 -5.13 -10.30 13.17
CA TRP A 186 -4.91 -11.08 14.39
C TRP A 186 -5.16 -10.28 15.68
N SER A 187 -5.95 -9.20 15.60
CA SER A 187 -6.39 -8.40 16.75
C SER A 187 -7.40 -9.12 17.65
N GLY A 188 -7.97 -10.24 17.18
CA GLY A 188 -9.09 -10.94 17.80
C GLY A 188 -10.46 -10.46 17.35
N ALA A 189 -10.54 -9.38 16.56
CA ALA A 189 -11.81 -8.93 15.97
C ALA A 189 -12.20 -9.78 14.75
N LEU A 190 -13.51 -9.84 14.45
CA LEU A 190 -14.01 -10.37 13.19
C LEU A 190 -13.66 -9.41 12.04
N LEU A 191 -13.49 -9.95 10.84
CA LEU A 191 -13.16 -9.17 9.65
C LEU A 191 -14.20 -8.07 9.38
N ALA A 192 -15.49 -8.44 9.50
CA ALA A 192 -16.63 -7.54 9.30
C ALA A 192 -16.64 -6.36 10.27
N ASP A 193 -16.07 -6.51 11.47
CA ASP A 193 -16.02 -5.46 12.51
C ASP A 193 -14.67 -4.71 12.53
N CYS A 194 -13.78 -5.00 11.58
CA CYS A 194 -12.40 -4.53 11.58
C CYS A 194 -12.02 -3.94 10.21
N HIS A 195 -11.07 -4.55 9.51
CA HIS A 195 -10.56 -4.05 8.23
C HIS A 195 -11.58 -4.10 7.08
N ALA A 196 -12.68 -4.87 7.18
CA ALA A 196 -13.78 -4.77 6.22
C ALA A 196 -14.78 -3.65 6.55
N ALA A 197 -14.88 -3.22 7.82
CA ALA A 197 -15.73 -2.08 8.20
C ALA A 197 -15.11 -0.74 7.80
N ARG A 198 -13.79 -0.59 8.00
CA ARG A 198 -13.06 0.66 7.71
C ARG A 198 -11.55 0.41 7.65
N ALA A 199 -10.83 1.31 6.99
CA ALA A 199 -9.37 1.33 7.01
C ALA A 199 -8.83 1.45 8.45
N GLN A 200 -7.74 0.75 8.73
CA GLN A 200 -7.03 0.74 10.01
C GLN A 200 -5.61 1.28 9.84
N PRO A 201 -5.00 1.89 10.87
CA PRO A 201 -3.61 2.32 10.80
C PRO A 201 -2.65 1.17 10.48
N TYR A 202 -1.71 1.38 9.55
CA TYR A 202 -0.67 0.39 9.25
C TYR A 202 0.24 0.21 10.48
N PRO A 203 0.56 -1.03 10.90
CA PRO A 203 1.29 -1.24 12.15
C PRO A 203 2.70 -0.60 12.14
N PRO A 204 3.09 0.16 13.18
CA PRO A 204 4.40 0.83 13.27
C PRO A 204 5.60 -0.13 13.22
N SER A 205 5.47 -1.31 13.81
CA SER A 205 6.52 -2.33 13.88
C SER A 205 6.76 -3.07 12.56
N PHE A 206 5.87 -2.95 11.58
CA PHE A 206 5.96 -3.67 10.32
C PHE A 206 6.99 -3.03 9.39
N LEU A 207 7.51 -3.79 8.42
CA LEU A 207 8.39 -3.23 7.40
C LEU A 207 7.69 -2.11 6.64
N CYS A 208 8.43 -1.04 6.41
CA CYS A 208 7.94 0.11 5.66
C CYS A 208 7.76 -0.26 4.19
N ARG A 209 6.56 -0.03 3.63
CA ARG A 209 6.22 -0.33 2.24
C ARG A 209 6.92 0.55 1.20
N CYS A 210 7.71 1.54 1.63
CA CYS A 210 8.45 2.45 0.73
C CYS A 210 9.67 1.82 0.02
N GLY A 211 9.96 0.54 0.28
CA GLY A 211 11.09 -0.20 -0.28
C GLY A 211 12.39 -0.10 0.53
N ARG A 212 12.38 0.55 1.70
CA ARG A 212 13.50 0.52 2.64
C ARG A 212 13.31 -0.63 3.62
N SER A 213 14.39 -1.33 3.96
CA SER A 213 14.43 -2.39 4.99
C SER A 213 14.40 -1.83 6.42
N LEU A 214 13.52 -0.87 6.69
CA LEU A 214 13.29 -0.27 8.00
C LEU A 214 11.83 -0.50 8.40
N THR A 215 11.56 -0.57 9.70
CA THR A 215 10.18 -0.55 10.21
C THR A 215 9.50 0.77 9.85
N TYR A 216 8.17 0.73 9.70
CA TYR A 216 7.36 1.88 9.33
C TYR A 216 7.56 3.04 10.32
N GLU A 217 7.55 2.75 11.62
CA GLU A 217 7.81 3.72 12.69
C GLU A 217 9.16 4.44 12.51
N ARG A 218 10.20 3.72 12.05
CA ARG A 218 11.57 4.25 11.90
C ARG A 218 11.79 4.88 10.54
N CYS A 219 10.82 4.82 9.63
CA CYS A 219 10.95 5.22 8.24
C CYS A 219 9.94 6.30 7.83
N CYS A 220 8.82 5.90 7.22
CA CYS A 220 7.84 6.83 6.65
C CYS A 220 7.02 7.51 7.75
N MET A 221 6.70 6.81 8.85
CA MET A 221 5.97 7.39 9.97
C MET A 221 6.75 8.55 10.62
N ARG A 222 8.08 8.42 10.74
CA ARG A 222 8.99 9.47 11.24
C ARG A 222 9.02 10.73 10.38
N ARG A 223 8.65 10.61 9.12
CA ARG A 223 8.52 11.71 8.16
C ARG A 223 7.05 12.12 8.02
N GLU A 224 6.25 11.76 9.01
CA GLU A 224 4.83 12.02 9.14
C GLU A 224 3.94 11.44 8.03
N PHE A 225 4.46 10.52 7.19
CA PHE A 225 3.61 9.79 6.25
C PHE A 225 2.74 8.82 7.03
N ARG A 226 1.42 9.00 6.92
CA ARG A 226 0.44 8.04 7.43
C ARG A 226 0.11 7.01 6.35
N MET A 227 0.18 5.74 6.73
CA MET A 227 -0.29 4.59 5.96
C MET A 227 -1.42 3.91 6.71
N GLU A 228 -2.42 3.47 5.97
CA GLU A 228 -3.54 2.68 6.47
C GLU A 228 -3.63 1.38 5.67
N GLU A 229 -4.29 0.37 6.23
CA GLU A 229 -4.59 -0.91 5.60
C GLU A 229 -6.08 -1.21 5.75
N GLN A 230 -6.69 -1.79 4.71
CA GLN A 230 -8.08 -2.19 4.66
C GLN A 230 -8.21 -3.54 3.96
N TRP A 231 -9.32 -4.22 4.18
CA TRP A 231 -9.66 -5.45 3.49
C TRP A 231 -10.03 -5.18 2.03
N CYS A 232 -9.34 -5.84 1.10
CA CYS A 232 -9.76 -5.92 -0.30
C CYS A 232 -10.54 -7.22 -0.51
N ALA A 233 -11.84 -7.10 -0.76
CA ALA A 233 -12.71 -8.26 -0.99
C ALA A 233 -12.43 -8.97 -2.33
N GLU A 234 -11.94 -8.24 -3.34
CA GLU A 234 -11.62 -8.81 -4.66
C GLU A 234 -10.41 -9.73 -4.61
N ASP A 235 -9.36 -9.29 -3.91
CA ASP A 235 -8.09 -10.03 -3.82
C ASP A 235 -7.98 -10.90 -2.55
N ASP A 236 -8.96 -10.83 -1.65
CA ASP A 236 -9.04 -11.60 -0.40
C ASP A 236 -7.88 -11.36 0.59
N TRP A 237 -7.41 -10.11 0.72
CA TRP A 237 -6.35 -9.78 1.69
C TRP A 237 -6.34 -8.32 2.17
N LEU A 238 -5.51 -8.05 3.20
CA LEU A 238 -5.32 -6.73 3.77
C LEU A 238 -4.38 -5.88 2.92
N GLN A 239 -4.96 -5.00 2.11
CA GLN A 239 -4.22 -4.09 1.27
C GLN A 239 -3.97 -2.76 1.97
N PRO A 240 -2.82 -2.10 1.75
CA PRO A 240 -2.69 -0.71 2.11
C PRO A 240 -3.69 0.11 1.32
N VAL A 241 -4.56 0.83 2.00
CA VAL A 241 -5.51 1.74 1.37
C VAL A 241 -5.07 3.16 1.68
N GLU A 242 -5.18 4.02 0.67
CA GLU A 242 -4.84 5.44 0.75
C GLU A 242 -3.41 5.67 1.25
N VAL A 243 -2.46 5.57 0.32
CA VAL A 243 -1.10 6.06 0.54
C VAL A 243 -1.19 7.58 0.55
N ARG A 244 -1.52 8.17 1.72
CA ARG A 244 -1.10 9.49 2.25
C ARG A 244 -2.20 10.42 2.71
N ARG A 245 -2.15 10.70 4.01
CA ARG A 245 -2.11 12.10 4.45
C ARG A 245 -0.64 12.44 4.69
N VAL A 246 -0.02 13.17 3.76
CA VAL A 246 1.22 13.89 4.06
C VAL A 246 0.76 15.13 4.83
N PRO A 247 1.09 15.28 6.12
CA PRO A 247 0.90 16.56 6.77
C PRO A 247 1.68 17.58 5.97
N LEU A 248 1.02 18.69 5.72
CA LEU A 248 1.72 19.82 5.15
C LEU A 248 2.90 20.17 6.07
N PRO A 249 4.03 20.63 5.50
CA PRO A 249 5.33 20.59 6.14
C PRO A 249 5.29 21.17 7.55
N ALA A 250 5.89 20.44 8.48
CA ALA A 250 5.92 20.78 9.87
C ALA A 250 6.80 22.00 10.23
N THR A 251 7.49 22.58 9.26
CA THR A 251 8.57 23.54 9.50
C THR A 251 8.21 24.97 9.17
N ASP A 252 6.98 25.22 8.71
CA ASP A 252 6.53 26.58 8.49
C ASP A 252 5.32 26.85 9.37
N ASP A 253 5.59 27.38 10.57
CA ASP A 253 4.56 27.75 11.54
C ASP A 253 3.60 28.78 10.93
N ALA A 254 4.07 29.58 9.96
CA ALA A 254 3.27 30.50 9.17
C ALA A 254 2.23 29.76 8.31
N PHE A 255 2.65 28.68 7.63
CA PHE A 255 1.76 27.86 6.80
C PHE A 255 0.68 27.15 7.63
N ARG A 256 1.01 26.67 8.83
CA ARG A 256 0.03 26.08 9.77
C ARG A 256 -0.95 27.11 10.33
N ALA A 257 -0.45 28.30 10.65
CA ALA A 257 -1.29 29.41 11.09
C ALA A 257 -2.25 29.84 9.97
N GLY A 258 -1.77 29.94 8.73
CA GLY A 258 -2.57 30.24 7.54
C GLY A 258 -3.69 29.23 7.30
N LEU A 259 -3.40 27.92 7.39
CA LEU A 259 -4.44 26.88 7.30
C LEU A 259 -5.45 26.91 8.45
N THR A 260 -4.99 27.18 9.67
CA THR A 260 -5.87 27.26 10.83
C THR A 260 -6.81 28.46 10.71
N LYS A 261 -6.29 29.60 10.24
CA LYS A 261 -7.06 30.82 9.95
C LYS A 261 -8.02 30.61 8.78
N ASN A 262 -7.59 29.95 7.70
CA ASN A 262 -8.45 29.60 6.56
C ASN A 262 -9.56 28.62 6.94
N ARG A 263 -9.28 27.67 7.84
CA ARG A 263 -10.28 26.75 8.41
C ARG A 263 -11.29 27.49 9.29
N GLN A 264 -10.86 28.54 9.99
CA GLN A 264 -11.74 29.43 10.74
C GLN A 264 -12.57 30.34 9.81
N MET A 265 -12.01 30.81 8.69
CA MET A 265 -12.76 31.59 7.68
C MET A 265 -13.81 30.75 6.95
N LEU A 266 -13.48 29.50 6.59
CA LEU A 266 -14.45 28.53 6.05
C LEU A 266 -15.55 28.20 7.06
N ALA A 267 -15.23 28.14 8.35
CA ALA A 267 -16.23 27.97 9.43
C ALA A 267 -17.06 29.24 9.68
N ALA A 268 -16.55 30.41 9.31
CA ALA A 268 -17.18 31.72 9.52
C ALA A 268 -18.12 32.17 8.39
N GLY A 269 -18.45 31.29 7.42
CA GLY A 269 -19.61 31.51 6.54
C GLY A 269 -19.33 31.99 5.11
N ALA A 270 -18.20 31.63 4.51
CA ALA A 270 -18.16 31.57 3.04
C ALA A 270 -19.10 30.44 2.60
N GLN A 271 -20.17 30.76 1.85
CA GLN A 271 -21.07 29.75 1.27
C GLN A 271 -20.26 28.82 0.34
N VAL A 272 -19.81 27.69 0.86
CA VAL A 272 -19.25 26.61 0.05
C VAL A 272 -20.42 25.69 -0.34
N PRO A 273 -20.69 25.45 -1.63
CA PRO A 273 -21.77 24.58 -2.07
C PRO A 273 -21.69 23.22 -1.39
N GLY A 274 -22.84 22.71 -0.93
CA GLY A 274 -22.98 21.52 -0.06
C GLY A 274 -22.63 20.17 -0.71
N TYR A 275 -21.73 20.13 -1.68
CA TYR A 275 -21.35 18.94 -2.43
C TYR A 275 -19.82 18.79 -2.51
N LEU A 276 -19.16 18.67 -1.37
CA LEU A 276 -17.72 18.35 -1.30
C LEU A 276 -17.53 17.22 -0.28
N GLU A 277 -17.62 15.98 -0.78
CA GLU A 277 -17.56 14.75 0.02
C GLU A 277 -16.12 14.40 0.45
N SER A 278 -15.08 14.84 -0.28
CA SER A 278 -13.67 14.54 0.03
C SER A 278 -12.79 15.76 0.34
N LEU A 279 -11.65 15.53 1.03
CA LEU A 279 -10.61 16.56 1.23
C LEU A 279 -9.97 17.01 -0.10
N GLN A 280 -9.93 16.11 -1.09
CA GLN A 280 -9.41 16.36 -2.43
C GLN A 280 -10.28 17.39 -3.14
N ASP A 281 -11.60 17.21 -3.13
CA ASP A 281 -12.53 18.16 -3.78
C ASP A 281 -12.47 19.54 -3.12
N LYS A 282 -12.27 19.58 -1.78
CA LYS A 282 -12.10 20.83 -1.03
C LYS A 282 -10.80 21.56 -1.41
N MET A 283 -9.70 20.83 -1.58
CA MET A 283 -8.42 21.41 -1.99
C MET A 283 -8.42 21.81 -3.47
N ALA A 284 -8.96 20.97 -4.36
CA ALA A 284 -9.11 21.25 -5.78
C ALA A 284 -9.97 22.50 -6.01
N GLY A 285 -11.14 22.57 -5.36
CA GLY A 285 -12.02 23.73 -5.42
C GLY A 285 -11.37 25.00 -4.86
N PHE A 286 -10.59 24.88 -3.78
CA PHE A 286 -9.84 26.01 -3.21
C PHE A 286 -8.79 26.56 -4.19
N TRP A 287 -7.93 25.71 -4.73
CA TRP A 287 -6.88 26.15 -5.65
C TRP A 287 -7.44 26.74 -6.94
N GLN A 288 -8.48 26.11 -7.49
CA GLN A 288 -9.18 26.64 -8.67
C GLN A 288 -9.81 28.00 -8.36
N ALA A 289 -10.45 28.18 -7.21
CA ALA A 289 -11.03 29.48 -6.84
C ALA A 289 -9.94 30.55 -6.63
N MET A 290 -8.79 30.18 -6.08
CA MET A 290 -7.71 31.11 -5.76
C MET A 290 -6.94 31.59 -7.00
N PHE A 291 -6.74 30.73 -8.00
CA PHE A 291 -5.84 31.02 -9.10
C PHE A 291 -6.50 31.15 -10.48
N ARG A 292 -7.83 30.93 -10.58
CA ARG A 292 -8.56 31.00 -11.86
C ARG A 292 -8.41 32.34 -12.57
N ASP A 293 -8.36 33.44 -11.82
CA ASP A 293 -8.32 34.78 -12.40
C ASP A 293 -6.89 35.27 -12.67
N MET A 294 -5.88 34.45 -12.36
CA MET A 294 -4.49 34.81 -12.66
C MET A 294 -4.17 34.64 -14.14
N PRO A 295 -3.35 35.56 -14.72
CA PRO A 295 -2.90 35.45 -16.09
C PRO A 295 -2.25 34.10 -16.43
N PRO A 296 -2.53 33.51 -17.61
CA PRO A 296 -1.98 32.21 -18.03
C PRO A 296 -0.45 32.14 -18.08
N ASP A 297 0.25 33.27 -18.21
CA ASP A 297 1.72 33.33 -18.19
C ASP A 297 2.31 33.26 -16.77
N ILE A 298 1.48 33.52 -15.75
CA ILE A 298 1.81 33.44 -14.34
C ILE A 298 1.39 32.07 -13.78
N MET A 299 0.12 31.70 -13.98
CA MET A 299 -0.42 30.39 -13.61
C MET A 299 -0.79 29.61 -14.87
N ASP A 300 0.02 28.61 -15.21
CA ASP A 300 -0.22 27.82 -16.41
C ASP A 300 -1.59 27.10 -16.34
N PRO A 301 -2.44 27.21 -17.38
CA PRO A 301 -3.75 26.55 -17.38
C PRO A 301 -3.70 25.02 -17.21
N ALA A 302 -2.70 24.35 -17.79
CA ALA A 302 -2.51 22.91 -17.63
C ALA A 302 -2.07 22.55 -16.21
N PHE A 303 -1.25 23.41 -15.59
CA PHE A 303 -0.86 23.27 -14.19
C PHE A 303 -2.08 23.42 -13.27
N LEU A 304 -2.91 24.45 -13.49
CA LEU A 304 -4.13 24.68 -12.71
C LEU A 304 -5.15 23.55 -12.89
N TYR A 305 -5.30 23.04 -14.11
CA TYR A 305 -6.10 21.85 -14.38
C TYR A 305 -5.60 20.66 -13.56
N ALA A 306 -4.30 20.35 -13.66
CA ALA A 306 -3.69 19.22 -12.96
C ALA A 306 -3.84 19.33 -11.43
N LEU A 307 -3.73 20.54 -10.88
CA LEU A 307 -3.92 20.83 -9.46
C LEU A 307 -5.33 20.49 -8.96
N GLY A 308 -6.33 20.57 -9.85
CA GLY A 308 -7.71 20.13 -9.56
C GLY A 308 -7.96 18.63 -9.73
N GLN A 309 -7.00 17.86 -10.26
CA GLN A 309 -7.13 16.42 -10.52
C GLN A 309 -6.42 15.55 -9.47
N VAL A 310 -5.60 16.14 -8.59
CA VAL A 310 -4.78 15.42 -7.61
C VAL A 310 -5.00 15.95 -6.19
N ASP A 311 -4.57 15.18 -5.20
CA ASP A 311 -4.72 15.52 -3.77
C ASP A 311 -3.58 16.36 -3.18
N PHE A 312 -2.68 16.85 -4.02
CA PHE A 312 -1.48 17.54 -3.59
C PHE A 312 -1.07 18.67 -4.53
N ALA A 313 -0.41 19.68 -3.97
CA ALA A 313 0.29 20.69 -4.75
C ALA A 313 1.77 20.29 -4.90
N PRO A 314 2.33 20.29 -6.12
CA PRO A 314 3.72 19.92 -6.34
C PRO A 314 4.65 21.01 -5.83
N ARG A 315 5.72 20.57 -5.16
CA ARG A 315 6.82 21.40 -4.64
C ARG A 315 8.08 20.56 -4.63
N LEU A 316 9.24 21.16 -4.41
CA LEU A 316 10.46 20.38 -4.20
C LEU A 316 10.32 19.44 -3.01
N TRP A 317 10.43 18.13 -3.26
CA TRP A 317 10.27 17.08 -2.23
C TRP A 317 11.48 16.98 -1.30
N GLY A 318 12.64 17.47 -1.73
CA GLY A 318 13.92 17.26 -1.06
C GLY A 318 14.19 15.78 -0.74
N ARG A 319 14.72 15.50 0.46
CA ARG A 319 14.88 14.12 0.97
C ARG A 319 13.63 13.57 1.68
N GLY A 320 12.51 14.28 1.59
CA GLY A 320 11.26 13.96 2.30
C GLY A 320 10.58 12.70 1.75
N LEU A 321 10.52 12.53 0.43
CA LEU A 321 9.87 11.39 -0.22
C LEU A 321 10.82 10.20 -0.47
N SER A 322 10.24 8.99 -0.49
CA SER A 322 10.92 7.81 -1.05
C SER A 322 10.93 7.90 -2.57
N LYS A 323 11.85 7.18 -3.24
CA LYS A 323 11.91 7.14 -4.72
C LYS A 323 10.62 6.58 -5.33
N VAL A 324 10.06 5.53 -4.72
CA VAL A 324 8.83 4.87 -5.18
C VAL A 324 7.67 5.86 -5.17
N GLU A 325 7.53 6.62 -4.09
CA GLU A 325 6.50 7.64 -4.06
C GLU A 325 6.77 8.75 -5.07
N ALA A 326 7.97 9.33 -5.02
CA ALA A 326 8.32 10.45 -5.86
C ALA A 326 7.94 10.16 -7.31
N LYS A 327 8.19 8.92 -7.76
CA LYS A 327 7.73 8.41 -9.04
C LYS A 327 6.20 8.36 -9.16
N LYS A 328 5.49 7.75 -8.21
CA LYS A 328 4.03 7.69 -8.21
C LYS A 328 3.38 9.08 -8.36
N ARG A 329 3.80 10.07 -7.56
CA ARG A 329 3.26 11.45 -7.63
C ARG A 329 3.61 12.14 -8.93
N MET A 330 4.83 11.96 -9.41
CA MET A 330 5.24 12.45 -10.72
C MET A 330 4.36 11.86 -11.82
N ASP A 331 4.12 10.55 -11.80
CA ASP A 331 3.28 9.86 -12.78
C ASP A 331 1.82 10.35 -12.71
N GLU A 332 1.23 10.46 -11.50
CA GLU A 332 -0.13 10.96 -11.29
C GLU A 332 -0.30 12.40 -11.79
N TRP A 333 0.62 13.29 -11.43
CA TRP A 333 0.61 14.68 -11.88
C TRP A 333 0.77 14.79 -13.39
N ASN A 334 1.79 14.12 -13.96
CA ASN A 334 2.06 14.20 -15.39
C ASN A 334 0.93 13.57 -16.21
N ALA A 335 0.26 12.54 -15.69
CA ALA A 335 -0.95 11.98 -16.31
C ALA A 335 -2.11 12.98 -16.31
N ALA A 336 -2.27 13.81 -15.27
CA ALA A 336 -3.26 14.89 -15.27
C ALA A 336 -2.94 15.98 -16.30
N VAL A 337 -1.68 16.34 -16.46
CA VAL A 337 -1.23 17.26 -17.54
C VAL A 337 -1.46 16.63 -18.92
N ASP A 338 -1.17 15.34 -19.10
CA ASP A 338 -1.45 14.63 -20.36
C ASP A 338 -2.95 14.58 -20.68
N LYS A 339 -3.82 14.45 -19.67
CA LYS A 339 -5.28 14.58 -19.85
C LYS A 339 -5.66 15.96 -20.35
N TYR A 340 -5.09 17.03 -19.79
CA TYR A 340 -5.33 18.40 -20.26
C TYR A 340 -4.92 18.58 -21.72
N ILE A 341 -3.71 18.13 -22.09
CA ILE A 341 -3.22 18.19 -23.47
C ILE A 341 -4.18 17.45 -24.42
N ALA A 342 -4.72 16.31 -23.99
CA ALA A 342 -5.66 15.52 -24.78
C ALA A 342 -7.04 16.20 -24.97
N LEU A 343 -7.40 17.19 -24.17
CA LEU A 343 -8.63 17.98 -24.38
C LEU A 343 -8.55 18.84 -25.66
N GLY A 344 -7.35 19.19 -26.11
CA GLY A 344 -7.13 20.00 -27.32
C GLY A 344 -7.66 21.43 -27.21
N THR A 345 -7.91 21.93 -26.00
CA THR A 345 -8.41 23.29 -25.75
C THR A 345 -7.30 24.35 -25.72
N ASP A 346 -6.05 23.92 -25.63
CA ASP A 346 -4.86 24.79 -25.58
C ASP A 346 -4.20 24.82 -26.95
N GLU A 347 -3.98 26.01 -27.50
CA GLU A 347 -3.39 26.20 -28.83
C GLU A 347 -1.86 26.00 -28.84
N ARG A 348 -1.22 25.96 -27.67
CA ARG A 348 0.23 25.78 -27.54
C ARG A 348 0.63 24.37 -27.95
N ASP A 349 1.85 24.23 -28.46
CA ASP A 349 2.38 22.91 -28.77
C ASP A 349 2.57 22.07 -27.49
N ARG A 350 2.46 20.75 -27.64
CA ARG A 350 2.56 19.78 -26.55
C ARG A 350 3.79 20.03 -25.68
N PHE A 351 4.96 20.25 -26.29
CA PHE A 351 6.21 20.38 -25.54
C PHE A 351 6.22 21.66 -24.70
N THR A 352 5.67 22.75 -25.21
CA THR A 352 5.53 23.99 -24.44
C THR A 352 4.64 23.79 -23.20
N ILE A 353 3.53 23.06 -23.32
CA ILE A 353 2.67 22.73 -22.17
C ILE A 353 3.42 21.84 -21.17
N GLU A 354 4.14 20.82 -21.66
CA GLU A 354 4.93 19.93 -20.82
C GLU A 354 6.05 20.66 -20.07
N LEU A 355 6.76 21.57 -20.74
CA LEU A 355 7.80 22.41 -20.15
C LEU A 355 7.27 23.27 -19.00
N MET A 356 6.06 23.81 -19.12
CA MET A 356 5.49 24.72 -18.13
C MET A 356 4.80 23.99 -16.96
N SER A 357 4.39 22.73 -17.16
CA SER A 357 3.45 22.08 -16.24
C SER A 357 3.85 20.69 -15.76
N LYS A 358 4.76 19.96 -16.43
CA LYS A 358 5.19 18.63 -15.97
C LYS A 358 6.28 18.71 -14.91
N ILE A 359 6.20 17.81 -13.94
CA ILE A 359 7.16 17.71 -12.84
C ILE A 359 8.07 16.48 -12.98
N GLY A 360 9.27 16.58 -12.42
CA GLY A 360 10.23 15.48 -12.32
C GLY A 360 10.12 14.70 -11.00
N MET A 361 10.99 13.71 -10.84
CA MET A 361 11.10 12.87 -9.62
C MET A 361 11.34 13.66 -8.33
N ASN A 362 11.91 14.85 -8.43
CA ASN A 362 12.16 15.75 -7.31
C ASN A 362 10.98 16.68 -6.99
N GLY A 363 9.94 16.69 -7.83
CA GLY A 363 8.79 17.57 -7.70
C GLY A 363 9.01 18.96 -8.30
N GLY A 364 10.18 19.24 -8.85
CA GLY A 364 10.45 20.45 -9.65
C GLY A 364 10.18 20.21 -11.13
N ALA A 365 10.68 21.06 -12.00
CA ALA A 365 10.46 20.99 -13.44
C ALA A 365 10.98 19.66 -14.05
N LEU A 366 10.15 19.03 -14.89
CA LEU A 366 10.54 17.83 -15.64
C LEU A 366 11.59 18.18 -16.70
N HIS A 367 11.30 19.21 -17.49
CA HIS A 367 12.19 19.74 -18.52
C HIS A 367 13.00 20.89 -17.92
N LYS A 368 14.32 20.73 -17.92
CA LYS A 368 15.23 21.69 -17.30
C LYS A 368 15.77 22.68 -18.33
N GLU A 369 16.11 23.87 -17.87
CA GLU A 369 16.76 24.92 -18.65
C GLU A 369 18.18 25.17 -18.15
N CYS A 370 19.05 25.75 -18.96
CA CYS A 370 20.37 26.18 -18.52
C CYS A 370 20.22 27.35 -17.54
N ASP A 371 20.82 27.26 -16.35
CA ASP A 371 20.72 28.30 -15.30
C ASP A 371 21.39 29.64 -15.67
N LEU A 372 22.09 29.71 -16.80
CA LEU A 372 22.66 30.95 -17.35
C LEU A 372 21.95 31.45 -18.61
N CYS A 373 21.77 30.58 -19.62
CA CYS A 373 21.30 31.00 -20.94
C CYS A 373 19.88 30.54 -21.27
N PHE A 374 19.20 29.87 -20.33
CA PHE A 374 17.81 29.42 -20.41
C PHE A 374 17.48 28.47 -21.57
N LYS A 375 18.48 27.94 -22.28
CA LYS A 375 18.27 26.90 -23.28
C LYS A 375 17.70 25.64 -22.65
N VAL A 376 16.66 25.11 -23.26
CA VAL A 376 15.87 23.97 -22.75
C VAL A 376 16.45 22.65 -23.23
N GLU A 377 16.57 21.71 -22.28
CA GLU A 377 16.95 20.33 -22.53
C GLU A 377 16.02 19.66 -23.55
N ASN A 378 16.59 19.07 -24.60
CA ASN A 378 15.90 18.37 -25.70
C ASN A 378 15.04 19.25 -26.65
N ARG A 379 15.17 20.59 -26.62
CA ARG A 379 14.50 21.50 -27.59
C ARG A 379 15.49 22.35 -28.38
N ASP A 380 16.36 23.08 -27.68
CA ASP A 380 17.18 24.15 -28.28
C ASP A 380 18.52 23.64 -28.83
N PHE A 381 18.49 22.46 -29.47
CA PHE A 381 19.68 21.69 -29.88
C PHE A 381 20.62 21.37 -28.71
N VAL A 382 20.09 21.41 -27.48
CA VAL A 382 20.80 21.03 -26.26
C VAL A 382 20.38 19.62 -25.90
N GLY A 383 21.36 18.71 -25.85
CA GLY A 383 21.14 17.38 -25.30
C GLY A 383 20.96 17.42 -23.78
N LYS A 384 21.35 16.35 -23.09
CA LYS A 384 21.25 16.30 -21.62
C LYS A 384 22.08 17.40 -20.95
N LEU A 385 21.47 18.20 -20.07
CA LEU A 385 22.19 19.28 -19.36
C LEU A 385 23.23 18.69 -18.39
N LYS A 386 24.34 19.41 -18.23
CA LYS A 386 25.44 19.05 -17.33
C LYS A 386 25.22 19.70 -15.97
N CYS A 387 25.34 18.94 -14.88
CA CYS A 387 25.23 19.49 -13.54
C CYS A 387 26.57 19.99 -13.00
N CYS A 388 26.54 21.04 -12.18
CA CYS A 388 27.70 21.52 -11.42
C CYS A 388 28.32 20.36 -10.64
N SER A 389 29.62 20.15 -10.80
CA SER A 389 30.33 19.02 -10.20
C SER A 389 30.32 19.02 -8.67
N SER A 390 30.16 20.18 -8.04
CA SER A 390 30.15 20.33 -6.58
C SER A 390 28.74 20.20 -5.99
N CYS A 391 27.77 21.01 -6.41
CA CYS A 391 26.44 21.00 -5.80
C CYS A 391 25.48 19.96 -6.41
N LYS A 392 25.73 19.51 -7.65
CA LYS A 392 24.88 18.57 -8.41
C LYS A 392 23.42 19.03 -8.63
N ILE A 393 23.10 20.28 -8.32
CA ILE A 393 21.75 20.86 -8.37
C ILE A 393 21.60 21.74 -9.62
N ILE A 394 22.46 22.75 -9.75
CA ILE A 394 22.48 23.71 -10.86
C ILE A 394 22.99 23.04 -12.14
N VAL A 395 22.36 23.33 -13.27
CA VAL A 395 22.54 22.69 -14.57
C VAL A 395 22.86 23.69 -15.68
N TYR A 396 23.71 23.26 -16.62
CA TYR A 396 24.21 24.09 -17.71
C TYR A 396 24.21 23.31 -19.02
N CYS A 397 23.97 24.01 -20.13
CA CYS A 397 24.08 23.40 -21.47
C CYS A 397 25.53 23.09 -21.85
N SER A 398 26.50 23.80 -21.27
CA SER A 398 27.91 23.64 -21.59
C SER A 398 28.84 24.07 -20.45
N SER A 399 30.13 23.73 -20.57
CA SER A 399 31.19 24.15 -19.66
C SER A 399 31.37 25.67 -19.67
N GLU A 400 31.16 26.30 -20.82
CA GLU A 400 31.30 27.75 -21.00
C GLU A 400 30.25 28.48 -20.19
N CYS A 401 29.00 28.01 -20.22
CA CYS A 401 27.93 28.57 -19.37
C CYS A 401 28.22 28.39 -17.88
N GLN A 402 28.77 27.24 -17.47
CA GLN A 402 29.13 27.03 -16.06
C GLN A 402 30.24 27.99 -15.60
N VAL A 403 31.26 28.22 -16.42
CA VAL A 403 32.36 29.15 -16.10
C VAL A 403 31.85 30.59 -16.06
N ALA A 404 30.99 30.97 -16.98
CA ALA A 404 30.41 32.31 -17.04
C ALA A 404 29.46 32.61 -15.86
N ASP A 405 28.70 31.63 -15.38
CA ASP A 405 27.83 31.79 -14.20
C ASP A 405 28.60 31.67 -12.87
N TRP A 406 29.84 31.17 -12.88
CA TRP A 406 30.61 30.91 -11.67
C TRP A 406 30.75 32.11 -10.71
N PRO A 407 30.94 33.37 -11.16
CA PRO A 407 30.98 34.51 -10.26
C PRO A 407 29.72 34.66 -9.39
N ARG A 408 28.54 34.39 -9.96
CA ARG A 408 27.24 34.39 -9.25
C ARG A 408 27.05 33.10 -8.45
N HIS A 409 27.23 31.96 -9.10
CA HIS A 409 26.98 30.64 -8.49
C HIS A 409 27.94 30.28 -7.35
N LYS A 410 29.19 30.75 -7.35
CA LYS A 410 30.23 30.31 -6.39
C LYS A 410 29.83 30.48 -4.93
N ALA A 411 29.22 31.61 -4.58
CA ALA A 411 28.73 31.87 -3.22
C ALA A 411 27.60 30.88 -2.86
N GLU A 412 26.69 30.66 -3.79
CA GLU A 412 25.58 29.72 -3.71
C GLU A 412 25.94 28.28 -4.09
N CYS A 413 27.22 27.93 -4.21
CA CYS A 413 27.64 26.55 -4.49
C CYS A 413 27.98 25.77 -3.20
N LYS A 414 28.17 26.42 -2.04
CA LYS A 414 28.53 25.75 -0.76
C LYS A 414 27.58 25.85 0.47
N THR A 415 26.68 26.82 0.53
CA THR A 415 25.50 26.92 1.43
C THR A 415 24.47 25.76 1.33
N LYS A 416 23.27 25.91 1.92
CA LYS A 416 22.12 24.99 1.72
C LYS A 416 21.00 25.58 0.85
N SER A 417 21.17 26.82 0.36
CA SER A 417 20.11 27.60 -0.29
C SER A 417 19.86 27.28 -1.77
N ARG A 418 20.52 26.27 -2.36
CA ARG A 418 20.25 25.94 -3.77
C ARG A 418 18.92 25.24 -3.86
N LYS A 419 18.08 25.74 -4.74
CA LYS A 419 16.86 25.07 -5.16
C LYS A 419 17.13 24.41 -6.51
N GLU A 420 16.58 23.21 -6.70
CA GLU A 420 16.45 22.65 -8.04
C GLU A 420 15.41 23.47 -8.81
N GLN A 421 15.45 23.44 -10.14
CA GLN A 421 14.50 24.21 -10.95
C GLN A 421 13.06 23.80 -10.66
N GLU A 422 12.24 24.78 -10.31
CA GLU A 422 10.80 24.66 -10.10
C GLU A 422 10.07 25.26 -11.30
N LEU A 423 8.83 24.82 -11.52
CA LEU A 423 7.96 25.44 -12.51
C LEU A 423 7.58 26.85 -12.03
N LYS A 424 7.31 27.77 -12.96
CA LYS A 424 6.87 29.14 -12.63
C LYS A 424 5.64 29.13 -11.72
N ALA A 425 4.66 28.29 -12.03
CA ALA A 425 3.45 28.12 -11.21
C ALA A 425 3.75 27.67 -9.77
N GLN A 426 4.81 26.87 -9.55
CA GLN A 426 5.22 26.45 -8.19
C GLN A 426 5.78 27.62 -7.40
N ASN A 427 6.61 28.46 -8.02
CA ASN A 427 7.14 29.66 -7.39
C ASN A 427 6.02 30.65 -7.03
N VAL A 428 5.03 30.82 -7.91
CA VAL A 428 3.86 31.68 -7.66
C VAL A 428 3.03 31.12 -6.51
N MET A 429 2.77 29.82 -6.48
CA MET A 429 2.07 29.20 -5.34
C MET A 429 2.84 29.37 -4.03
N GLU A 430 4.16 29.12 -4.02
CA GLU A 430 4.99 29.33 -2.83
C GLU A 430 4.91 30.79 -2.37
N TYR A 431 5.00 31.74 -3.30
CA TYR A 431 4.89 33.16 -3.01
C TYR A 431 3.51 33.56 -2.46
N VAL A 432 2.40 33.22 -3.13
CA VAL A 432 1.05 33.58 -2.68
C VAL A 432 0.72 32.94 -1.32
N VAL A 433 1.10 31.69 -1.13
CA VAL A 433 0.94 30.99 0.15
C VAL A 433 1.74 31.69 1.26
N ASN A 434 2.95 32.17 0.96
CA ASN A 434 3.79 32.88 1.92
C ASN A 434 3.38 34.37 2.12
N GLU A 435 2.88 35.06 1.09
CA GLU A 435 2.36 36.43 1.19
C GLU A 435 1.06 36.46 1.97
N GLN A 436 0.15 35.51 1.80
CA GLN A 436 -1.04 35.40 2.67
C GLN A 436 -0.68 35.15 4.14
N THR A 437 0.54 34.69 4.42
CA THR A 437 1.08 34.63 5.79
C THR A 437 1.76 35.92 6.26
N ARG A 438 2.14 36.83 5.35
CA ARG A 438 2.70 38.17 5.62
C ARG A 438 1.62 39.25 5.67
N GLU A 439 0.64 39.23 4.77
CA GLU A 439 -0.54 40.09 4.66
C GLU A 439 -1.62 39.82 5.73
N ALA A 440 -1.21 39.31 6.89
CA ALA A 440 -1.86 39.70 8.14
C ALA A 440 -1.39 41.11 8.59
N ALA A 441 -0.43 41.70 7.88
CA ALA A 441 -0.02 43.10 7.95
C ALA A 441 -0.09 43.72 6.54
N GLU A 442 -1.22 44.36 6.25
CA GLU A 442 -1.49 45.47 5.30
C GLU A 442 -0.63 45.58 4.02
N MET A 443 -1.21 45.34 2.83
CA MET A 443 -0.93 46.04 1.55
C MET A 443 -1.90 45.59 0.41
N ASP A 444 -2.00 46.37 -0.68
CA ASP A 444 -3.05 46.34 -1.73
C ASP A 444 -2.67 45.52 -3.00
N VAL A 445 -3.68 44.98 -3.70
CA VAL A 445 -3.55 44.05 -4.85
C VAL A 445 -2.81 44.67 -6.04
N ASP A 446 -2.90 45.99 -6.22
CA ASP A 446 -2.18 46.72 -7.26
C ASP A 446 -0.66 46.79 -7.00
N GLU A 447 -0.23 46.74 -5.74
CA GLU A 447 1.19 46.73 -5.36
C GLU A 447 1.83 45.34 -5.59
N LEU A 448 1.05 44.26 -5.46
CA LEU A 448 1.45 42.88 -5.76
C LEU A 448 1.76 42.67 -7.25
N ALA A 449 0.92 43.24 -8.13
CA ALA A 449 1.13 43.23 -9.57
C ALA A 449 2.38 44.04 -9.98
N ALA A 450 2.62 45.17 -9.33
CA ALA A 450 3.79 46.01 -9.55
C ALA A 450 5.10 45.34 -9.06
N ALA A 451 5.08 44.63 -7.94
CA ALA A 451 6.24 43.91 -7.40
C ALA A 451 6.68 42.74 -8.29
N LEU A 452 5.71 41.98 -8.83
CA LEU A 452 5.98 40.89 -9.78
C LEU A 452 6.57 41.42 -11.11
N GLN A 453 6.10 42.57 -11.61
CA GLN A 453 6.67 43.24 -12.77
C GLN A 453 8.07 43.82 -12.49
N ALA A 454 8.31 44.37 -11.29
CA ALA A 454 9.61 44.89 -10.88
C ALA A 454 10.68 43.79 -10.75
N SER A 455 10.28 42.56 -10.37
CA SER A 455 11.19 41.40 -10.36
C SER A 455 11.69 40.97 -11.76
N ARG A 456 11.03 41.42 -12.84
CA ARG A 456 11.47 41.24 -14.23
C ARG A 456 12.40 42.37 -14.71
N MET A 457 12.67 43.40 -13.90
CA MET A 457 13.41 44.60 -14.30
C MET A 457 14.54 44.96 -13.32
N LEU A 458 15.67 44.23 -13.34
CA LEU A 458 17.02 44.77 -13.08
C LEU A 458 18.04 43.95 -13.91
N PRO A 459 19.15 44.56 -14.37
CA PRO A 459 19.42 44.70 -15.80
C PRO A 459 20.60 43.87 -16.31
N GLY A 460 20.58 43.57 -17.61
CA GLY A 460 21.69 43.01 -18.39
C GLY A 460 21.26 41.87 -19.30
#